data_AF-A0A376KMQ0-F1
#
_entry.id   AF-A0A376KMQ0-F1
#
_cell.length_a   1.000
_cell.length_b   1.000
_cell.length_c   1.000
_cell.angle_alpha   90.00
_cell.angle_beta   90.00
_cell.angle_gamma   90.00
#
_symmetry.space_group_name_H-M   'P 1'
#
loop_
_entity.id
_entity.type
_entity.pdbx_description
1 polymer ?
#
loop_
_entity_poly.entity_id
_entity_poly.type
_entity_poly.pdbx_seq_one_letter_code
_entity_poly.pdbx_strand_id
1 'polypeptide(L)'
;MKVWMAILISILCWQSSVWAVCPAWSPARAQEEISRLQQQIKQWDDDYWKEGKSEVEDGVYDQLSARLTQWQRCFGSEPRDVMMPPLNGAVMHPVAHTGVRKMVDKNALSLWMRERSDLWVQPKVDGVAVTLVYRDGKLNKAISRGNGLKGEDWTQKVSLISAVPQTVSGAFSQQYASGGNISPARGAYPTTNGGNKCPRKSCWPDDAPGR
;
A
#
# COMPACT_ATOMS: atom_id res chain seq x y z
N MET A 1 -52.65 -7.87 -19.59
CA MET A 1 -51.31 -7.27 -19.84
C MET A 1 -50.83 -6.33 -18.71
N LYS A 2 -51.69 -5.52 -18.07
CA LYS A 2 -51.27 -4.60 -16.98
C LYS A 2 -50.89 -5.29 -15.65
N VAL A 3 -51.46 -6.45 -15.35
CA VAL A 3 -51.21 -7.17 -14.08
C VAL A 3 -49.84 -7.88 -14.06
N TRP A 4 -49.40 -8.45 -15.19
CA TRP A 4 -48.08 -9.08 -15.30
C TRP A 4 -46.92 -8.08 -15.23
N MET A 5 -47.12 -6.86 -15.73
CA MET A 5 -46.15 -5.76 -15.61
C MET A 5 -45.94 -5.33 -14.15
N ALA A 6 -46.99 -5.30 -13.33
CA ALA A 6 -46.88 -4.96 -11.91
C ALA A 6 -46.12 -6.03 -11.11
N ILE A 7 -46.30 -7.32 -11.43
CA ILE A 7 -45.62 -8.42 -10.76
C ILE A 7 -44.11 -8.41 -11.08
N LEU A 8 -43.73 -8.18 -12.34
CA LEU A 8 -42.33 -8.06 -12.75
C LEU A 8 -41.61 -6.88 -12.07
N ILE A 9 -42.28 -5.75 -11.89
CA ILE A 9 -41.72 -4.58 -11.19
C ILE A 9 -41.52 -4.87 -9.69
N SER A 10 -42.44 -5.61 -9.06
CA SER A 10 -42.32 -5.98 -7.64
C SER A 10 -41.15 -6.95 -7.37
N ILE A 11 -40.88 -7.89 -8.30
CA ILE A 11 -39.77 -8.85 -8.20
C ILE A 11 -38.42 -8.17 -8.46
N LEU A 12 -38.37 -7.14 -9.30
CA LEU A 12 -37.17 -6.34 -9.57
C LEU A 12 -36.76 -5.45 -8.39
N CYS A 13 -37.70 -5.01 -7.54
CA CYS A 13 -37.39 -4.21 -6.34
C CYS A 13 -36.84 -5.03 -5.16
N TRP A 14 -36.96 -6.36 -5.17
CA TRP A 14 -36.47 -7.21 -4.07
C TRP A 14 -35.03 -7.69 -4.25
N GLN A 15 -34.42 -7.47 -5.42
CA GLN A 15 -33.08 -7.98 -5.73
C GLN A 15 -31.97 -6.92 -5.59
N SER A 16 -32.31 -5.67 -5.30
CA SER A 16 -31.34 -4.57 -5.20
C SER A 16 -31.08 -4.20 -3.75
N SER A 17 -30.39 -5.06 -3.00
CA SER A 17 -29.81 -4.70 -1.72
C SER A 17 -28.62 -5.58 -1.33
N VAL A 18 -27.55 -5.57 -2.14
CA VAL A 18 -26.21 -5.87 -1.58
C VAL A 18 -25.65 -4.58 -0.99
N TRP A 19 -26.30 -4.09 0.07
CA TRP A 19 -25.71 -3.05 0.91
C TRP A 19 -24.75 -3.75 1.86
N ALA A 20 -23.60 -3.14 2.12
CA ALA A 20 -22.67 -3.60 3.14
C ALA A 20 -23.38 -3.51 4.50
N VAL A 21 -24.06 -4.59 4.91
CA VAL A 21 -24.99 -4.58 6.04
C VAL A 21 -24.24 -4.21 7.32
N CYS A 22 -24.67 -3.11 7.95
CA CYS A 22 -24.16 -2.72 9.24
C CYS A 22 -24.66 -3.71 10.30
N PRO A 23 -23.80 -4.16 11.22
CA PRO A 23 -24.24 -5.07 12.26
C PRO A 23 -25.21 -4.37 13.22
N ALA A 24 -26.23 -5.09 13.68
CA ALA A 24 -27.20 -4.60 14.67
C ALA A 24 -26.60 -4.63 16.09
N TRP A 25 -25.61 -3.78 16.35
CA TRP A 25 -24.91 -3.68 17.64
C TRP A 25 -25.37 -2.46 18.45
N SER A 26 -25.24 -2.56 19.77
CA SER A 26 -25.31 -1.38 20.63
C SER A 26 -24.10 -0.47 20.42
N PRO A 27 -24.19 0.84 20.70
CA PRO A 27 -23.05 1.75 20.59
C PRO A 27 -21.83 1.30 21.41
N ALA A 28 -22.05 0.76 22.61
CA ALA A 28 -20.98 0.25 23.47
C ALA A 28 -20.26 -0.95 22.83
N ARG A 29 -21.00 -1.91 22.29
CA ARG A 29 -20.41 -3.07 21.59
C ARG A 29 -19.68 -2.64 20.32
N ALA A 30 -20.25 -1.72 19.56
CA ALA A 30 -19.61 -1.19 18.36
C ALA A 30 -18.25 -0.56 18.67
N GLN A 31 -18.18 0.25 19.74
CA GLN A 31 -16.92 0.85 20.18
C GLN A 31 -15.89 -0.22 20.57
N GLU A 32 -16.29 -1.24 21.32
CA GLU A 32 -15.41 -2.33 21.74
C GLU A 32 -14.82 -3.11 20.54
N GLU A 33 -15.68 -3.53 19.61
CA GLU A 33 -15.26 -4.31 18.43
C GLU A 33 -14.38 -3.49 17.49
N ILE A 34 -14.72 -2.21 17.29
CA ILE A 34 -13.91 -1.27 16.50
C ILE A 34 -12.55 -1.07 17.15
N SER A 35 -12.50 -0.78 18.45
CA SER A 35 -11.24 -0.56 19.17
C SER A 35 -10.36 -1.81 19.19
N ARG A 36 -10.95 -3.00 19.38
CA ARG A 36 -10.23 -4.27 19.32
C ARG A 36 -9.59 -4.50 17.95
N LEU A 37 -10.36 -4.34 16.88
CA LEU A 37 -9.85 -4.54 15.53
C LEU A 37 -8.82 -3.48 15.13
N GLN A 38 -9.03 -2.22 15.55
CA GLN A 38 -8.05 -1.14 15.38
C GLN A 38 -6.71 -1.47 16.06
N GLN A 39 -6.73 -1.98 17.28
CA GLN A 39 -5.51 -2.34 18.02
C GLN A 39 -4.77 -3.49 17.33
N GLN A 40 -5.48 -4.51 16.85
CA GLN A 40 -4.88 -5.63 16.12
C GLN A 40 -4.19 -5.17 14.83
N ILE A 41 -4.87 -4.36 14.02
CA ILE A 41 -4.29 -3.82 12.78
C ILE A 41 -3.09 -2.93 13.09
N LYS A 42 -3.17 -2.11 14.16
CA LYS A 42 -2.04 -1.29 14.60
C LYS A 42 -0.82 -2.13 14.97
N GLN A 43 -1.01 -3.24 15.68
CA GLN A 43 0.09 -4.15 16.02
C GLN A 43 0.77 -4.69 14.75
N TRP A 44 -0.02 -5.20 13.81
CA TRP A 44 0.53 -5.68 12.53
C TRP A 44 1.22 -4.58 11.72
N ASP A 45 0.72 -3.35 11.75
CA ASP A 45 1.41 -2.22 11.13
C ASP A 45 2.77 -1.98 11.80
N ASP A 46 2.82 -1.98 13.12
CA ASP A 46 4.06 -1.80 13.88
C ASP A 46 5.06 -2.92 13.57
N ASP A 47 4.64 -4.19 13.56
CA ASP A 47 5.49 -5.34 13.25
C ASP A 47 6.01 -5.27 11.80
N TYR A 48 5.15 -4.91 10.87
CA TYR A 48 5.51 -4.76 9.47
C TYR A 48 6.51 -3.61 9.25
N TRP A 49 6.25 -2.44 9.83
CA TRP A 49 7.07 -1.25 9.61
C TRP A 49 8.36 -1.23 10.43
N LYS A 50 8.33 -1.70 11.68
CA LYS A 50 9.47 -1.63 12.60
C LYS A 50 10.31 -2.89 12.60
N GLU A 51 9.70 -4.06 12.48
CA GLU A 51 10.41 -5.34 12.58
C GLU A 51 10.57 -6.03 11.24
N GLY A 52 9.82 -5.60 10.22
CA GLY A 52 9.78 -6.29 8.95
C GLY A 52 9.15 -7.68 9.07
N LYS A 53 8.15 -7.85 9.94
CA LYS A 53 7.43 -9.12 10.13
C LYS A 53 6.00 -8.98 9.63
N SER A 54 5.50 -10.01 8.96
CA SER A 54 4.09 -10.12 8.57
C SER A 54 3.51 -11.36 9.22
N GLU A 55 2.76 -11.17 10.31
CA GLU A 55 2.11 -12.27 11.04
C GLU A 55 0.89 -12.84 10.31
N VAL A 56 0.31 -12.04 9.40
CA VAL A 56 -0.86 -12.41 8.61
C VAL A 56 -0.58 -12.26 7.12
N GLU A 57 -1.37 -12.98 6.32
CA GLU A 57 -1.38 -12.82 4.86
C GLU A 57 -1.97 -11.46 4.47
N ASP A 58 -1.42 -10.85 3.43
CA ASP A 58 -1.90 -9.57 2.87
C ASP A 58 -3.41 -9.54 2.61
N GLY A 59 -3.98 -10.64 2.10
CA GLY A 59 -5.42 -10.75 1.83
C GLY A 59 -6.27 -10.67 3.11
N VAL A 60 -5.79 -11.27 4.20
CA VAL A 60 -6.46 -11.22 5.51
C VAL A 60 -6.39 -9.81 6.08
N TYR A 61 -5.22 -9.17 6.01
CA TYR A 61 -5.06 -7.78 6.41
C TYR A 61 -5.99 -6.84 5.63
N ASP A 62 -6.02 -6.95 4.30
CA ASP A 62 -6.87 -6.15 3.41
C ASP A 62 -8.36 -6.32 3.76
N GLN A 63 -8.80 -7.56 3.98
CA GLN A 63 -10.18 -7.87 4.33
C GLN A 63 -10.58 -7.27 5.69
N LEU A 64 -9.73 -7.39 6.69
CA LEU A 64 -9.98 -6.88 8.04
C LEU A 64 -9.93 -5.34 8.09
N SER A 65 -9.02 -4.71 7.34
CA SER A 65 -8.95 -3.26 7.19
C SER A 65 -10.19 -2.70 6.48
N ALA A 66 -10.67 -3.37 5.43
CA ALA A 66 -11.92 -3.02 4.77
C ALA A 66 -13.13 -3.18 5.71
N ARG A 67 -13.17 -4.24 6.52
CA ARG A 67 -14.20 -4.47 7.55
C ARG A 67 -14.19 -3.38 8.62
N LEU A 68 -13.02 -2.99 9.11
CA LEU A 68 -12.89 -1.89 10.06
C LEU A 68 -13.45 -0.59 9.46
N THR A 69 -13.05 -0.26 8.22
CA THR A 69 -13.56 0.93 7.52
C THR A 69 -15.08 0.91 7.38
N GLN A 70 -15.65 -0.25 7.09
CA GLN A 70 -17.11 -0.44 7.02
C GLN A 70 -17.76 -0.16 8.38
N TRP A 71 -17.25 -0.76 9.46
CA TRP A 71 -17.80 -0.55 10.81
C TRP A 71 -17.69 0.90 11.26
N GLN A 72 -16.58 1.57 10.96
CA GLN A 72 -16.40 2.99 11.27
C GLN A 72 -17.48 3.85 10.62
N ARG A 73 -17.79 3.58 9.33
CA ARG A 73 -18.89 4.25 8.61
C ARG A 73 -20.26 3.94 9.21
N CYS A 74 -20.51 2.70 9.63
CA CYS A 74 -21.79 2.29 10.20
C CYS A 74 -22.13 3.01 11.51
N PHE A 75 -21.11 3.28 12.35
CA PHE A 75 -21.31 3.83 13.69
C PHE A 75 -20.82 5.28 13.83
N GLY A 76 -20.45 5.93 12.73
CA GLY A 76 -20.03 7.33 12.73
C GLY A 76 -18.73 7.60 13.51
N SER A 77 -17.86 6.59 13.63
CA SER A 77 -16.52 6.82 14.19
C SER A 77 -15.58 7.34 13.11
N GLU A 78 -14.70 8.26 13.48
CA GLU A 78 -13.73 8.85 12.55
C GLU A 78 -12.96 7.73 11.82
N PRO A 79 -12.98 7.72 10.47
CA PRO A 79 -12.16 6.82 9.69
C PRO A 79 -10.72 6.93 10.16
N ARG A 80 -10.03 5.79 10.27
CA ARG A 80 -8.60 5.82 10.57
C ARG A 80 -7.94 6.61 9.45
N ASP A 81 -7.35 7.76 9.77
CA ASP A 81 -6.37 8.38 8.90
C ASP A 81 -5.28 7.34 8.71
N VAL A 82 -5.07 6.85 7.48
CA VAL A 82 -4.17 5.72 7.20
C VAL A 82 -2.82 6.09 7.80
N MET A 83 -2.55 5.58 9.00
CA MET A 83 -1.48 6.11 9.84
C MET A 83 -0.18 5.80 9.12
N MET A 84 0.37 6.83 8.47
CA MET A 84 1.65 6.71 7.80
C MET A 84 2.68 6.33 8.87
N PRO A 85 3.65 5.45 8.56
CA PRO A 85 4.59 4.98 9.56
C PRO A 85 5.26 6.15 10.28
N PRO A 86 5.58 5.98 11.58
CA PRO A 86 6.22 7.01 12.37
C PRO A 86 7.54 7.47 11.74
N LEU A 87 7.86 8.75 11.98
CA LEU A 87 8.99 9.51 11.45
C LEU A 87 10.35 8.93 11.90
N ASN A 88 10.80 7.84 11.31
CA ASN A 88 12.20 7.42 11.48
C ASN A 88 13.14 8.13 10.50
N GLY A 89 12.59 8.91 9.57
CA GLY A 89 13.32 9.65 8.54
C GLY A 89 13.18 11.16 8.66
N ALA A 90 14.31 11.88 8.71
CA ALA A 90 14.35 13.34 8.75
C ALA A 90 14.58 13.99 7.38
N VAL A 91 14.87 13.20 6.33
CA VAL A 91 15.25 13.73 5.02
C VAL A 91 13.99 14.03 4.21
N MET A 92 13.82 15.30 3.83
CA MET A 92 12.74 15.71 2.93
C MET A 92 12.94 15.15 1.52
N HIS A 93 11.87 14.62 0.95
CA HIS A 93 11.86 14.30 -0.48
C HIS A 93 11.80 15.58 -1.31
N PRO A 94 12.48 15.62 -2.48
CA PRO A 94 12.35 16.73 -3.43
C PRO A 94 10.94 16.81 -4.04
N VAL A 95 10.28 15.65 -4.17
CA VAL A 95 8.88 15.51 -4.62
C VAL A 95 8.20 14.50 -3.73
N ALA A 96 7.02 14.84 -3.21
CA ALA A 96 6.24 13.97 -2.33
C ALA A 96 5.84 12.66 -3.04
N HIS A 97 6.02 11.52 -2.37
CA HIS A 97 5.52 10.24 -2.87
C HIS A 97 4.02 10.14 -2.65
N THR A 98 3.30 9.79 -3.71
CA THR A 98 1.88 9.43 -3.64
C THR A 98 1.70 7.92 -3.60
N GLY A 99 0.51 7.48 -3.18
CA GLY A 99 0.10 6.09 -3.28
C GLY A 99 -0.58 5.79 -4.62
N VAL A 100 -0.73 4.50 -4.93
CA VAL A 100 -1.57 4.03 -6.04
C VAL A 100 -2.89 3.53 -5.47
N ARG A 101 -4.01 3.97 -6.05
CA ARG A 101 -5.34 3.48 -5.69
C ARG A 101 -5.57 2.10 -6.29
N LYS A 102 -5.84 1.10 -5.43
CA LYS A 102 -6.25 -0.24 -5.85
C LYS A 102 -7.68 -0.19 -6.39
N MET A 103 -7.90 -0.80 -7.55
CA MET A 103 -9.26 -1.04 -8.06
C MET A 103 -9.81 -2.31 -7.41
N VAL A 104 -11.08 -2.28 -7.03
CA VAL A 104 -11.73 -3.37 -6.29
C VAL A 104 -11.91 -4.62 -7.13
N ASP A 105 -12.20 -4.46 -8.42
CA ASP A 105 -12.44 -5.54 -9.36
C ASP A 105 -12.22 -5.11 -10.82
N LYS A 106 -12.46 -6.05 -11.74
CA LYS A 106 -12.34 -5.85 -13.18
C LYS A 106 -13.34 -4.82 -13.72
N ASN A 107 -14.55 -4.76 -13.18
CA ASN A 107 -15.60 -3.84 -13.66
C ASN A 107 -15.24 -2.40 -13.30
N ALA A 108 -14.79 -2.16 -12.07
CA ALA A 108 -14.29 -0.87 -11.61
C ALA A 108 -13.09 -0.41 -12.44
N LEU A 109 -12.17 -1.31 -12.76
CA LEU A 109 -11.06 -1.02 -13.66
C LEU A 109 -11.55 -0.63 -15.06
N SER A 110 -12.45 -1.41 -15.67
CA SER A 110 -13.01 -1.11 -16.98
C SER A 110 -13.70 0.26 -17.01
N LEU A 111 -14.50 0.59 -15.99
CA LEU A 111 -15.13 1.90 -15.87
C LEU A 111 -14.09 3.03 -15.75
N TRP A 112 -13.05 2.85 -14.93
CA TRP A 112 -11.97 3.83 -14.79
C TRP A 112 -11.21 4.06 -16.10
N MET A 113 -11.05 3.02 -16.93
CA MET A 113 -10.38 3.12 -18.22
C MET A 113 -11.20 3.81 -19.33
N ARG A 114 -12.54 3.84 -19.24
CA ARG A 114 -13.42 4.31 -20.34
C ARG A 114 -13.12 5.72 -20.81
N GLU A 115 -12.71 6.60 -19.91
CA GLU A 115 -12.47 8.02 -20.19
C GLU A 115 -10.99 8.34 -20.42
N ARG A 116 -10.14 7.33 -20.63
CA ARG A 116 -8.67 7.48 -20.70
C ARG A 116 -8.10 6.81 -21.94
N SER A 117 -7.31 7.55 -22.72
CA SER A 117 -6.48 7.02 -23.80
C SER A 117 -5.01 6.90 -23.35
N ASP A 118 -4.19 6.23 -24.16
CA ASP A 118 -2.72 6.17 -24.02
C ASP A 118 -2.23 5.64 -22.66
N LEU A 119 -2.95 4.65 -22.14
CA LEU A 119 -2.64 4.01 -20.88
C LEU A 119 -1.34 3.19 -20.98
N TRP A 120 -0.40 3.50 -20.09
CA TRP A 120 0.82 2.73 -19.90
C TRP A 120 0.64 1.73 -18.77
N VAL A 121 0.82 0.44 -19.05
CA VAL A 121 0.65 -0.64 -18.07
C VAL A 121 2.01 -1.16 -17.62
N GLN A 122 2.24 -1.19 -16.30
CA GLN A 122 3.43 -1.80 -15.71
C GLN A 122 3.03 -2.89 -14.72
N PRO A 123 3.79 -4.00 -14.66
CA PRO A 123 3.68 -4.93 -13.55
C PRO A 123 3.89 -4.20 -12.22
N LYS A 124 2.99 -4.45 -11.26
CA LYS A 124 3.18 -3.93 -9.91
C LYS A 124 4.29 -4.73 -9.24
N VAL A 125 5.45 -4.09 -9.09
CA VAL A 125 6.60 -4.64 -8.39
C VAL A 125 6.35 -4.56 -6.88
N ASP A 126 6.33 -5.70 -6.20
CA ASP A 126 6.15 -5.79 -4.75
C ASP A 126 7.48 -5.63 -4.01
N GLY A 127 7.95 -4.38 -3.98
CA GLY A 127 9.15 -3.96 -3.28
C GLY A 127 8.92 -2.71 -2.43
N VAL A 128 10.01 -2.03 -2.11
CA VAL A 128 10.00 -0.77 -1.36
C VAL A 128 10.33 0.40 -2.28
N ALA A 129 9.57 1.49 -2.16
CA ALA A 129 9.81 2.70 -2.95
C ALA A 129 10.99 3.51 -2.40
N VAL A 130 11.82 4.02 -3.31
CA VAL A 130 12.99 4.86 -3.04
C VAL A 130 13.00 6.09 -3.95
N THR A 131 13.55 7.20 -3.47
CA THR A 131 13.93 8.35 -4.30
C THR A 131 15.42 8.28 -4.57
N LEU A 132 15.83 8.34 -5.84
CA LEU A 132 17.23 8.50 -6.22
C LEU A 132 17.45 9.94 -6.69
N VAL A 133 18.44 10.60 -6.10
CA VAL A 133 18.82 11.97 -6.41
C VAL A 133 20.18 11.94 -7.10
N TYR A 134 20.20 12.31 -8.37
CA TYR A 134 21.44 12.50 -9.13
C TYR A 134 21.80 13.99 -9.17
N ARG A 135 23.08 14.30 -8.97
CA ARG A 135 23.65 15.65 -9.17
C ARG A 135 24.87 15.53 -10.06
N ASP A 136 24.90 16.33 -11.11
CA ASP A 136 25.96 16.30 -12.13
C ASP A 136 26.23 14.88 -12.66
N GLY A 137 25.14 14.13 -12.86
CA GLY A 137 25.18 12.76 -13.34
C GLY A 137 25.70 11.73 -12.34
N LYS A 138 25.91 12.07 -11.06
CA LYS A 138 26.34 11.11 -10.02
C LYS A 138 25.25 10.89 -8.98
N LEU A 139 25.10 9.65 -8.50
CA LEU A 139 24.19 9.35 -7.39
C LEU A 139 24.66 10.13 -6.15
N ASN A 140 23.86 11.12 -5.74
CA ASN A 140 24.14 11.99 -4.60
C ASN A 140 23.42 11.52 -3.34
N LYS A 141 22.19 11.03 -3.48
CA LYS A 141 21.38 10.58 -2.35
C LYS A 141 20.38 9.51 -2.77
N ALA A 142 20.10 8.57 -1.86
CA ALA A 142 18.93 7.70 -1.94
C ALA A 142 18.09 7.85 -0.66
N ILE A 143 16.78 8.05 -0.81
CA ILE A 143 15.88 8.32 0.31
C ILE A 143 14.76 7.27 0.32
N SER A 144 14.55 6.61 1.45
CA SER A 144 13.43 5.68 1.61
C SER A 144 12.09 6.40 1.47
N ARG A 145 10.99 5.73 1.11
CA ARG A 145 9.68 6.39 1.02
C ARG A 145 9.25 7.07 2.33
N GLY A 146 9.54 6.48 3.49
CA GLY A 146 9.06 6.97 4.79
C GLY A 146 7.55 7.21 4.81
N ASN A 147 7.14 8.45 5.14
CA ASN A 147 5.75 8.92 5.09
C ASN A 147 5.41 9.67 3.79
N GLY A 148 6.20 9.48 2.74
CA GLY A 148 6.04 10.11 1.43
C GLY A 148 6.46 11.58 1.36
N LEU A 149 6.50 12.32 2.46
CA LEU A 149 7.09 13.67 2.52
C LEU A 149 8.55 13.63 3.01
N LYS A 150 8.81 12.78 4.01
CA LYS A 150 10.12 12.54 4.61
C LYS A 150 10.45 11.06 4.62
N GLY A 151 11.74 10.76 4.52
CA GLY A 151 12.29 9.42 4.54
C GLY A 151 13.66 9.35 5.21
N GLU A 152 14.20 8.14 5.26
CA GLU A 152 15.53 7.84 5.78
C GLU A 152 16.57 7.95 4.67
N ASP A 153 17.80 8.35 5.02
CA ASP A 153 18.92 8.28 4.09
C ASP A 153 19.36 6.82 3.91
N TRP A 154 19.15 6.27 2.72
CA TRP A 154 19.52 4.91 2.31
C TRP A 154 20.67 4.92 1.30
N THR A 155 21.41 6.03 1.16
CA THR A 155 22.43 6.19 0.11
C THR A 155 23.48 5.07 0.15
N GLN A 156 24.00 4.75 1.34
CA GLN A 156 24.98 3.66 1.50
C GLN A 156 24.39 2.31 1.06
N LYS A 157 23.23 1.92 1.61
CA LYS A 157 22.56 0.65 1.27
C LYS A 157 22.25 0.52 -0.22
N VAL A 158 21.74 1.59 -0.82
CA VAL A 158 21.36 1.63 -2.23
C VAL A 158 22.58 1.59 -3.15
N SER A 159 23.71 2.20 -2.76
CA SER A 159 24.95 2.17 -3.54
C SER A 159 25.53 0.75 -3.72
N LEU A 160 25.16 -0.19 -2.83
CA LEU A 160 25.55 -1.59 -2.91
C LEU A 160 24.71 -2.39 -3.92
N ILE A 161 23.58 -1.85 -4.40
CA ILE A 161 22.71 -2.53 -5.36
C ILE A 161 23.29 -2.33 -6.77
N SER A 162 23.79 -3.40 -7.37
CA SER A 162 24.45 -3.35 -8.69
C SER A 162 23.55 -2.83 -9.82
N ALA A 163 22.24 -3.02 -9.70
CA ALA A 163 21.26 -2.53 -10.68
C ALA A 163 21.02 -1.01 -10.59
N VAL A 164 21.46 -0.35 -9.52
CA VAL A 164 21.34 1.10 -9.36
C VAL A 164 22.58 1.76 -9.95
N PRO A 165 22.45 2.53 -11.05
CA PRO A 165 23.59 3.16 -11.68
C PRO A 165 24.17 4.24 -10.77
N GLN A 166 25.49 4.20 -10.54
CA GLN A 166 26.19 5.24 -9.78
C GLN A 166 26.38 6.53 -10.59
N THR A 167 26.31 6.43 -11.92
CA THR A 167 26.36 7.56 -12.82
C THR A 167 25.33 7.47 -13.94
N VAL A 168 24.78 8.61 -14.35
CA VAL A 168 23.81 8.76 -15.44
C VAL A 168 24.23 9.92 -16.35
N SER A 169 24.00 9.79 -17.65
CA SER A 169 24.32 10.81 -18.66
C SER A 169 23.05 11.37 -19.32
N GLY A 170 23.19 12.49 -20.04
CA GLY A 170 22.09 13.14 -20.75
C GLY A 170 21.19 14.00 -19.86
N ALA A 171 19.95 14.26 -20.31
CA ALA A 171 18.99 15.15 -19.64
C ALA A 171 18.64 14.74 -18.19
N PHE A 172 18.95 13.49 -17.81
CA PHE A 172 18.75 12.94 -16.47
C PHE A 172 19.86 13.34 -15.47
N SER A 173 20.95 13.97 -15.92
CA SER A 173 22.09 14.35 -15.07
C SER A 173 21.78 15.37 -13.97
N GLN A 174 20.65 16.08 -14.07
CA GLN A 174 20.16 17.01 -13.03
C GLN A 174 18.76 16.66 -12.48
N GLN A 175 18.27 15.45 -12.74
CA GLN A 175 16.88 15.09 -12.41
C GLN A 175 16.76 14.25 -11.12
N TYR A 176 15.66 14.50 -10.42
CA TYR A 176 15.19 13.68 -9.30
C TYR A 176 14.34 12.54 -9.86
N ALA A 177 14.76 11.29 -9.64
CA ALA A 177 13.93 10.12 -9.94
C ALA A 177 13.18 9.71 -8.68
N SER A 178 11.96 10.22 -8.51
CA SER A 178 11.03 9.78 -7.47
C SER A 178 10.09 8.71 -8.01
N GLY A 179 10.05 7.54 -7.38
CA GLY A 179 9.05 6.50 -7.69
C GLY A 179 9.58 5.15 -8.18
N GLY A 180 10.89 4.90 -8.12
CA GLY A 180 11.43 3.57 -8.37
C GLY A 180 11.15 2.60 -7.20
N ASN A 181 10.87 1.33 -7.51
CA ASN A 181 10.78 0.27 -6.51
C ASN A 181 12.06 -0.57 -6.53
N ILE A 182 12.66 -0.79 -5.37
CA ILE A 182 13.73 -1.76 -5.17
C ILE A 182 13.10 -3.05 -4.64
N SER A 183 13.45 -4.18 -5.25
CA SER A 183 13.06 -5.51 -4.79
C SER A 183 14.28 -6.40 -4.59
N PRO A 184 14.24 -7.37 -3.68
CA PRO A 184 15.30 -8.37 -3.56
C PRO A 184 15.45 -9.18 -4.85
N ALA A 185 16.64 -9.76 -5.05
CA ALA A 185 16.86 -10.74 -6.11
C ALA A 185 15.94 -11.96 -5.91
N ARG A 186 15.49 -12.57 -7.02
CA ARG A 186 14.70 -13.83 -6.98
C ARG A 186 15.45 -14.88 -6.15
N GLY A 187 14.82 -15.36 -5.07
CA GLY A 187 15.40 -16.34 -4.13
C GLY A 187 15.91 -15.79 -2.80
N ALA A 188 15.87 -14.47 -2.57
CA ALA A 188 16.26 -13.85 -1.29
C ALA A 188 15.09 -13.67 -0.30
N TYR A 189 13.89 -14.18 -0.62
CA TYR A 189 12.80 -14.22 0.35
C TYR A 189 13.09 -15.35 1.35
N PRO A 190 13.16 -15.08 2.67
CA PRO A 190 12.95 -16.13 3.64
C PRO A 190 11.61 -16.78 3.29
N THR A 191 11.56 -18.09 3.18
CA THR A 191 10.32 -18.85 2.96
C THR A 191 9.42 -18.67 4.17
N THR A 192 8.64 -17.59 4.21
CA THR A 192 7.47 -17.47 5.07
C THR A 192 6.25 -17.70 4.20
N ASN A 193 5.34 -18.54 4.67
CA ASN A 193 4.17 -18.98 3.91
C ASN A 193 3.26 -17.79 3.58
N GLY A 194 2.93 -17.63 2.29
CA GLY A 194 2.05 -16.59 1.77
C GLY A 194 2.82 -15.61 0.89
N GLY A 195 2.33 -15.37 -0.32
CA GLY A 195 2.99 -14.56 -1.36
C GLY A 195 3.14 -13.07 -0.99
N ASN A 196 3.97 -12.78 -0.01
CA ASN A 196 3.94 -11.52 0.73
C ASN A 196 5.05 -10.56 0.32
N LYS A 197 4.70 -9.27 0.35
CA LYS A 197 5.60 -8.14 0.11
C LYS A 197 6.86 -8.25 0.95
N CYS A 198 7.99 -7.88 0.36
CA CYS A 198 9.24 -7.88 1.09
C CYS A 198 9.20 -6.80 2.22
N PRO A 199 9.44 -7.18 3.50
CA PRO A 199 9.40 -6.25 4.62
C PRO A 199 10.61 -5.31 4.65
N ARG A 200 10.42 -4.00 4.87
CA ARG A 200 11.42 -2.92 4.61
C ARG A 200 12.85 -3.17 5.14
N LYS A 201 13.02 -3.91 6.24
CA LYS A 201 14.33 -4.20 6.86
C LYS A 201 14.96 -5.47 6.28
N SER A 202 14.24 -6.61 6.35
CA SER A 202 14.72 -7.92 5.91
C SER A 202 14.94 -8.10 4.40
N CYS A 203 14.63 -7.09 3.57
CA CYS A 203 14.91 -7.11 2.13
C CYS A 203 16.34 -6.72 1.76
N TRP A 204 17.10 -6.16 2.71
CA TRP A 204 18.42 -5.64 2.43
C TRP A 204 19.49 -6.68 2.71
N PRO A 205 20.58 -6.71 1.91
CA PRO A 205 21.64 -7.73 2.01
C PRO A 205 22.25 -7.88 3.42
N ASP A 206 22.23 -6.82 4.22
CA ASP A 206 22.91 -6.77 5.52
C ASP A 206 22.09 -7.36 6.68
N ASP A 207 20.79 -7.63 6.50
CA ASP A 207 19.91 -8.17 7.55
C ASP A 207 19.76 -9.71 7.49
N ALA A 208 20.53 -10.38 6.61
CA ALA A 208 20.66 -11.84 6.65
C ALA A 208 21.66 -12.23 7.76
N PRO A 209 21.27 -13.05 8.76
CA PRO A 209 22.21 -13.50 9.78
C PRO A 209 23.32 -14.33 9.13
N GLY A 210 24.55 -13.79 9.14
CA GLY A 210 25.76 -14.47 8.72
C GLY A 210 26.04 -14.41 7.22
N ARG A 211 26.83 -13.42 6.82
CA ARG A 211 27.87 -13.61 5.80
C ARG A 211 29.02 -12.66 6.02
#